data_AF-A0A7V9WR31-F1
#
_entry.id   AF-A0A7V9WR31-F1
#
_cell.length_a   1.000
_cell.length_b   1.000
_cell.length_c   1.000
_cell.angle_alpha   90.00
_cell.angle_beta   90.00
_cell.angle_gamma   90.00
#
_symmetry.space_group_name_H-M   'P 1'
#
loop_
_entity.id
_entity.type
_entity.pdbx_description
1 polymer ?
#
loop_
_entity_poly.entity_id
_entity_poly.type
_entity_poly.pdbx_seq_one_letter_code
_entity_poly.pdbx_strand_id
1 'polypeptide(L)'
;MSNGGVLNFSLILKKPFRILIIGKSGSGKTTLFNLISGAVPLTTGKIFYIGKDGEEVRNKFVPIVYQTPHIFDTTVRNNITLFQNRLYDDDMLKMILRKINLYDELESNSLLEFECGENGYKLSGGQKQKIALARALVRSRDIYLFDEISANLDKENSRQIHNLLFDLDISFIEIAHHYDVSDNRYTNIYSLENGQLNQVK
;
A
#
# COMPACT_ATOMS: atom_id res chain seq x y z
N MET A 1 23.18 -5.07 18.65
CA MET A 1 23.20 -3.66 18.24
C MET A 1 22.95 -3.65 16.74
N SER A 2 21.74 -3.28 16.30
CA SER A 2 21.40 -3.26 14.88
C SER A 2 22.03 -2.01 14.22
N ASN A 3 22.68 -2.21 13.06
CA ASN A 3 23.18 -1.14 12.21
C ASN A 3 22.02 -0.29 11.66
N GLY A 4 21.43 0.56 12.49
CA GLY A 4 20.37 1.48 12.08
C GLY A 4 20.94 2.56 11.17
N GLY A 5 20.61 2.50 9.87
CA GLY A 5 20.93 3.58 8.94
C GLY A 5 20.18 4.86 9.33
N VAL A 6 20.83 6.01 9.16
CA VAL A 6 20.22 7.33 9.41
C VAL A 6 19.49 7.78 8.16
N LEU A 7 18.22 8.20 8.28
CA LEU A 7 17.46 8.87 7.22
C LEU A 7 17.39 10.37 7.55
N ASN A 8 17.83 11.24 6.65
CA ASN A 8 17.86 12.69 6.89
C ASN A 8 17.49 13.48 5.64
N PHE A 9 16.21 13.81 5.50
CA PHE A 9 15.72 14.62 4.38
C PHE A 9 14.43 15.36 4.79
N SER A 10 14.02 16.32 3.96
CA SER A 10 12.75 17.05 4.11
C SER A 10 11.98 17.00 2.81
N LEU A 11 10.69 16.65 2.88
CA LEU A 11 9.83 16.50 1.72
C LEU A 11 8.43 17.01 2.05
N ILE A 12 7.84 17.78 1.12
CA ILE A 12 6.46 18.25 1.21
C ILE A 12 5.73 17.71 -0.02
N LEU A 13 4.69 16.91 0.22
CA LEU A 13 3.87 16.32 -0.84
C LEU A 13 2.49 16.96 -0.85
N LYS A 14 2.09 17.52 -2.00
CA LYS A 14 0.74 18.04 -2.21
C LYS A 14 -0.09 17.00 -2.96
N LYS A 15 -1.28 16.70 -2.45
CA LYS A 15 -2.19 15.75 -3.10
C LYS A 15 -2.82 16.37 -4.37
N PRO A 16 -3.21 15.54 -5.36
CA PRO A 16 -2.91 14.11 -5.44
C PRO A 16 -1.43 13.89 -5.78
N PHE A 17 -0.82 12.86 -5.19
CA PHE A 17 0.54 12.45 -5.53
C PHE A 17 0.63 10.95 -5.77
N ARG A 18 1.55 10.57 -6.65
CA ARG A 18 1.87 9.18 -6.99
C ARG A 18 3.38 9.08 -7.01
N ILE A 19 3.96 8.68 -5.90
CA ILE A 19 5.40 8.74 -5.68
C ILE A 19 6.00 7.37 -5.80
N LEU A 20 7.10 7.26 -6.54
CA LEU A 20 7.93 6.06 -6.56
C LEU A 20 9.23 6.31 -5.78
N ILE A 21 9.58 5.40 -4.89
CA ILE A 21 10.87 5.37 -4.20
C ILE A 21 11.66 4.15 -4.68
N ILE A 22 12.76 4.41 -5.39
CA ILE A 22 13.68 3.38 -5.86
C ILE A 22 14.96 3.35 -5.01
N GLY A 23 15.68 2.24 -5.04
CA GLY A 23 16.99 2.13 -4.41
C GLY A 23 17.41 0.68 -4.16
N LYS A 24 18.71 0.47 -3.94
CA LYS A 24 19.28 -0.86 -3.68
C LYS A 24 18.65 -1.53 -2.46
N SER A 25 18.71 -2.86 -2.40
CA SER A 25 18.32 -3.58 -1.17
C SER A 25 19.16 -3.09 0.02
N GLY A 26 18.53 -2.96 1.18
CA GLY A 26 19.17 -2.42 2.39
C GLY A 26 19.31 -0.88 2.44
N SER A 27 18.82 -0.13 1.45
CA SER A 27 18.93 1.35 1.45
C SER A 27 18.04 2.08 2.47
N GLY A 28 17.19 1.35 3.19
CA GLY A 28 16.30 1.91 4.23
C GLY A 28 14.88 2.22 3.78
N LYS A 29 14.43 1.72 2.61
CA LYS A 29 13.08 1.97 2.07
C LYS A 29 11.96 1.46 2.99
N THR A 30 12.04 0.21 3.44
CA THR A 30 11.09 -0.35 4.43
C THR A 30 11.15 0.40 5.77
N THR A 31 12.34 0.83 6.20
CA THR A 31 12.49 1.67 7.39
C THR A 31 11.75 3.00 7.22
N LEU A 32 11.86 3.64 6.06
CA LEU A 32 11.12 4.86 5.74
C LEU A 32 9.59 4.64 5.83
N PHE A 33 9.07 3.55 5.27
CA PHE A 33 7.65 3.22 5.40
C PHE A 33 7.21 3.03 6.84
N ASN A 34 8.03 2.36 7.66
CA ASN A 34 7.75 2.19 9.09
C ASN A 34 7.77 3.51 9.88
N LEU A 35 8.61 4.47 9.49
CA LEU A 35 8.59 5.82 10.07
C LEU A 35 7.33 6.59 9.63
N ILE A 36 6.95 6.54 8.35
CA ILE A 36 5.76 7.22 7.82
C ILE A 36 4.48 6.66 8.46
N SER A 37 4.39 5.34 8.60
CA SER A 37 3.22 4.68 9.22
C SER A 37 3.15 4.84 10.74
N GLY A 38 4.23 5.30 11.37
CA GLY A 38 4.35 5.41 12.83
C GLY A 38 4.64 4.07 13.53
N ALA A 39 4.99 3.01 12.79
CA ALA A 39 5.40 1.73 13.35
C ALA A 39 6.75 1.80 14.08
N VAL A 40 7.61 2.75 13.69
CA VAL A 40 8.90 3.04 14.34
C VAL A 40 8.95 4.52 14.71
N PRO A 41 9.39 4.89 15.93
CA PRO A 41 9.50 6.29 16.34
C PRO A 41 10.66 7.01 15.63
N LEU A 42 10.49 8.31 15.41
CA LEU A 42 11.57 9.17 14.91
C LEU A 42 12.60 9.44 16.01
N THR A 43 13.88 9.37 15.67
CA THR A 43 14.96 9.81 16.57
C THR A 43 15.02 11.33 16.68
N THR A 44 14.88 12.03 15.54
CA THR A 44 14.83 13.49 15.43
C THR A 44 13.90 13.89 14.29
N GLY A 45 13.51 15.18 14.23
CA GLY A 45 12.60 15.68 13.19
C GLY A 45 11.13 15.38 13.48
N LYS A 46 10.28 15.57 12.46
CA LYS A 46 8.83 15.40 12.55
C LYS A 46 8.26 14.92 11.22
N ILE A 47 7.25 14.06 11.29
CA ILE A 47 6.35 13.74 10.17
C ILE A 47 4.96 14.22 10.60
N PHE A 48 4.35 15.05 9.76
CA PHE A 48 3.02 15.59 10.02
C PHE A 48 2.20 15.59 8.73
N TYR A 49 0.88 15.48 8.90
CA TYR A 49 -0.07 15.48 7.80
C TYR A 49 -0.90 16.76 7.89
N ILE A 50 -1.02 17.48 6.79
CA ILE A 50 -1.83 18.69 6.74
C ILE A 50 -3.23 18.33 6.21
N GLY A 51 -4.25 18.62 7.00
CA GLY A 51 -5.65 18.46 6.62
C GLY A 51 -6.09 19.50 5.58
N LYS A 52 -7.31 19.35 5.04
CA LYS A 52 -7.87 20.31 4.07
C LYS A 52 -7.95 21.74 4.62
N ASP A 53 -8.14 21.86 5.92
CA ASP A 53 -8.30 23.14 6.63
C ASP A 53 -6.95 23.76 7.06
N GLY A 54 -5.82 23.18 6.64
CA GLY A 54 -4.48 23.65 7.00
C GLY A 54 -3.96 23.15 8.35
N GLU A 55 -4.81 22.46 9.13
CA GLU A 55 -4.47 21.95 10.46
C GLU A 55 -3.56 20.72 10.42
N GLU A 56 -2.69 20.62 11.43
CA GLU A 56 -1.82 19.46 11.65
C GLU A 56 -2.64 18.26 12.18
N VAL A 57 -2.71 17.20 11.38
CA VAL A 57 -3.33 15.94 11.76
C VAL A 57 -2.26 15.00 12.31
N ARG A 58 -2.28 14.80 13.63
CA ARG A 58 -1.40 13.86 14.32
C ARG A 58 -1.92 12.42 14.21
N ASN A 59 -1.00 11.45 14.22
CA ASN A 59 -1.30 10.01 14.33
C ASN A 59 -2.29 9.47 13.30
N LYS A 60 -2.09 9.78 12.01
CA LYS A 60 -2.87 9.13 10.96
C LYS A 60 -2.29 7.73 10.73
N PHE A 61 -3.04 6.69 11.08
CA PHE A 61 -2.72 5.33 10.66
C PHE A 61 -2.63 5.32 9.13
N VAL A 62 -1.42 5.12 8.60
CA VAL A 62 -1.17 4.99 7.16
C VAL A 62 -1.09 3.50 6.83
N PRO A 63 -1.98 2.97 5.97
CA PRO A 63 -1.99 1.58 5.62
C PRO A 63 -0.78 1.26 4.73
N ILE A 64 -0.11 0.15 5.06
CA ILE A 64 0.95 -0.43 4.23
C ILE A 64 0.42 -1.73 3.62
N VAL A 65 0.59 -1.90 2.31
CA VAL A 65 0.43 -3.18 1.63
C VAL A 65 1.82 -3.70 1.31
N TYR A 66 2.14 -4.89 1.82
CA TYR A 66 3.45 -5.51 1.67
C TYR A 66 3.49 -6.46 0.46
N GLN A 67 4.70 -6.71 -0.04
CA GLN A 67 5.01 -7.65 -1.12
C GLN A 67 4.40 -9.04 -0.91
N THR A 68 4.41 -9.52 0.33
CA THR A 68 3.81 -10.79 0.73
C THR A 68 2.74 -10.52 1.79
N PRO A 69 1.48 -10.28 1.38
CA PRO A 69 0.42 -9.99 2.33
C PRO A 69 0.04 -11.24 3.11
N HIS A 70 -0.15 -11.08 4.42
CA HIS A 70 -0.75 -12.13 5.23
C HIS A 70 -2.26 -12.21 4.97
N ILE A 71 -2.73 -13.42 4.71
CA ILE A 71 -4.15 -13.76 4.54
C ILE A 71 -4.53 -14.70 5.68
N PHE A 72 -5.50 -14.27 6.47
CA PHE A 72 -6.03 -15.04 7.59
C PHE A 72 -6.88 -16.19 7.06
N ASP A 73 -6.85 -17.34 7.76
CA ASP A 73 -7.71 -18.49 7.48
C ASP A 73 -9.15 -18.20 7.88
N THR A 74 -9.84 -17.44 7.03
CA THR A 74 -11.20 -16.96 7.24
C THR A 74 -11.75 -16.39 5.94
N THR A 75 -12.94 -15.79 6.00
CA THR A 75 -13.61 -15.21 4.84
C THR A 75 -12.90 -13.97 4.28
N VAL A 76 -13.19 -13.64 3.02
CA VAL A 76 -12.76 -12.38 2.38
C VAL A 76 -13.17 -11.17 3.23
N ARG A 77 -14.42 -11.16 3.74
CA ARG A 77 -14.92 -10.10 4.63
C ARG A 77 -13.99 -9.89 5.83
N ASN A 78 -13.73 -10.95 6.59
CA ASN A 78 -12.88 -10.85 7.78
C ASN A 78 -11.46 -10.42 7.44
N ASN A 79 -10.95 -10.84 6.28
CA ASN A 79 -9.64 -10.44 5.79
C ASN A 79 -9.55 -8.94 5.45
N ILE A 80 -10.55 -8.36 4.78
CA ILE A 80 -10.51 -6.95 4.36
C ILE A 80 -10.87 -6.00 5.51
N THR A 81 -11.76 -6.41 6.42
CA THR A 81 -12.16 -5.61 7.60
C THR A 81 -11.22 -5.78 8.79
N LEU A 82 -10.36 -6.81 8.79
CA LEU A 82 -9.63 -7.30 9.96
C LEU A 82 -10.58 -7.58 11.14
N PHE A 83 -11.60 -8.41 10.90
CA PHE A 83 -12.64 -8.82 11.86
C PHE A 83 -13.51 -7.70 12.42
N GLN A 84 -13.34 -6.45 11.96
CA GLN A 84 -14.15 -5.30 12.37
C GLN A 84 -15.41 -5.13 11.50
N ASN A 85 -16.11 -6.23 11.23
CA ASN A 85 -17.19 -6.29 10.24
C ASN A 85 -18.30 -5.25 10.48
N ARG A 86 -18.62 -4.99 11.76
CA ARG A 86 -19.69 -4.06 12.15
C ARG A 86 -19.41 -2.61 11.79
N LEU A 87 -18.17 -2.25 11.44
CA LEU A 87 -17.80 -0.89 11.06
C LEU A 87 -18.04 -0.60 9.58
N TYR A 88 -18.32 -1.62 8.77
CA TYR A 88 -18.31 -1.51 7.32
C TYR A 88 -19.57 -2.11 6.71
N ASP A 89 -20.21 -1.34 5.83
CA ASP A 89 -21.38 -1.76 5.08
C ASP A 89 -21.01 -2.71 3.92
N ASP A 90 -21.88 -3.69 3.65
CA ASP A 90 -21.68 -4.71 2.62
C ASP A 90 -21.56 -4.13 1.22
N ASP A 91 -22.39 -3.15 0.88
CA ASP A 91 -22.37 -2.56 -0.47
C ASP A 91 -21.11 -1.73 -0.68
N MET A 92 -20.63 -1.06 0.38
CA MET A 92 -19.31 -0.41 0.38
C MET A 92 -18.18 -1.42 0.17
N LEU A 93 -18.18 -2.55 0.89
CA LEU A 93 -17.17 -3.61 0.72
C LEU A 93 -17.19 -4.18 -0.70
N LYS A 94 -18.39 -4.49 -1.24
CA LYS A 94 -18.56 -4.99 -2.60
C LYS A 94 -18.11 -3.97 -3.65
N MET A 95 -18.39 -2.68 -3.44
CA MET A 95 -17.91 -1.61 -4.32
C MET A 95 -16.38 -1.58 -4.37
N ILE A 96 -15.71 -1.69 -3.22
CA ILE A 96 -14.23 -1.74 -3.18
C ILE A 96 -13.73 -2.98 -3.92
N LEU A 97 -14.32 -4.15 -3.69
CA LEU A 97 -13.92 -5.39 -4.35
C LEU A 97 -14.11 -5.32 -5.88
N ARG A 98 -15.12 -4.61 -6.38
CA ARG A 98 -15.29 -4.31 -7.81
C ARG A 98 -14.23 -3.35 -8.34
N LYS A 99 -13.93 -2.27 -7.61
CA LYS A 99 -12.88 -1.30 -8.00
C LYS A 99 -11.52 -1.96 -8.19
N ILE A 100 -11.27 -3.05 -7.46
CA ILE A 100 -10.02 -3.80 -7.56
C ILE A 100 -10.11 -5.09 -8.40
N ASN A 101 -11.18 -5.24 -9.21
CA ASN A 101 -11.40 -6.39 -10.08
C ASN A 101 -11.24 -7.74 -9.35
N LEU A 102 -11.66 -7.82 -8.08
CA LEU A 102 -11.67 -9.07 -7.32
C LEU A 102 -13.09 -9.66 -7.26
N TYR A 103 -14.11 -8.81 -7.42
CA TYR A 103 -15.50 -9.22 -7.29
C TYR A 103 -15.89 -10.31 -8.28
N ASP A 104 -15.44 -10.19 -9.53
CA ASP A 104 -15.78 -11.12 -10.60
C ASP A 104 -14.77 -12.28 -10.73
N GLU A 105 -13.64 -12.24 -10.02
CA GLU A 105 -12.59 -13.27 -10.09
C GLU A 105 -12.80 -14.44 -9.13
N LEU A 106 -13.56 -14.23 -8.06
CA LEU A 106 -13.89 -15.27 -7.11
C LEU A 106 -15.30 -15.77 -7.43
N GLU A 107 -15.37 -16.94 -8.06
CA GLU A 107 -16.62 -17.63 -8.38
C GLU A 107 -17.32 -18.07 -7.08
N SER A 108 -18.11 -17.18 -6.48
CA SER A 108 -19.03 -17.55 -5.40
C SER A 108 -20.27 -16.68 -5.41
N ASN A 109 -21.41 -17.30 -5.10
CA ASN A 109 -22.67 -16.59 -4.89
C ASN A 109 -22.60 -15.61 -3.69
N SER A 110 -21.55 -15.68 -2.86
CA SER A 110 -21.31 -14.78 -1.73
C SER A 110 -19.82 -14.48 -1.55
N LEU A 111 -19.28 -13.56 -2.36
CA LEU A 111 -17.88 -13.13 -2.35
C LEU A 111 -17.34 -12.80 -0.95
N LEU A 112 -18.14 -12.12 -0.13
CA LEU A 112 -17.74 -11.71 1.21
C LEU A 112 -17.55 -12.91 2.16
N GLU A 113 -18.28 -13.99 1.91
CA GLU A 113 -18.23 -15.23 2.71
C GLU A 113 -17.31 -16.29 2.07
N PHE A 114 -16.61 -15.95 0.97
CA PHE A 114 -15.61 -16.83 0.38
C PHE A 114 -14.49 -17.11 1.39
N GLU A 115 -14.32 -18.37 1.78
CA GLU A 115 -13.27 -18.84 2.66
C GLU A 115 -11.91 -18.83 1.95
N CYS A 116 -10.94 -18.07 2.45
CA CYS A 116 -9.61 -17.96 1.85
C CYS A 116 -8.74 -19.21 2.10
N GLY A 117 -9.02 -19.96 3.17
CA GLY A 117 -8.22 -21.10 3.61
C GLY A 117 -6.91 -20.69 4.31
N GLU A 118 -6.24 -21.67 4.93
CA GLU A 118 -4.96 -21.49 5.61
C GLU A 118 -3.93 -20.76 4.74
N ASN A 119 -3.41 -19.63 5.23
CA ASN A 119 -2.49 -18.75 4.50
C ASN A 119 -2.99 -18.34 3.09
N GLY A 120 -4.31 -18.32 2.89
CA GLY A 120 -4.96 -18.01 1.63
C GLY A 120 -4.73 -19.07 0.54
N TYR A 121 -4.54 -20.36 0.87
CA TYR A 121 -4.18 -21.38 -0.14
C TYR A 121 -5.17 -21.50 -1.31
N LYS A 122 -6.43 -21.06 -1.14
CA LYS A 122 -7.46 -21.05 -2.18
C LYS A 122 -7.36 -19.86 -3.15
N LEU A 123 -6.38 -18.98 -2.97
CA LEU A 123 -6.22 -17.74 -3.71
C LEU A 123 -4.93 -17.75 -4.53
N SER A 124 -5.01 -17.21 -5.76
CA SER A 124 -3.82 -16.89 -6.55
C SER A 124 -3.00 -15.76 -5.91
N GLY A 125 -1.73 -15.60 -6.31
CA GLY A 125 -0.90 -14.50 -5.83
C GLY A 125 -1.52 -13.12 -6.06
N GLY A 126 -2.11 -12.90 -7.25
CA GLY A 126 -2.81 -11.67 -7.60
C GLY A 126 -4.04 -11.43 -6.72
N GLN A 127 -4.84 -12.47 -6.44
CA GLN A 127 -6.00 -12.38 -5.54
C GLN A 127 -5.58 -12.05 -4.11
N LYS A 128 -4.49 -12.64 -3.59
CA LYS A 128 -3.94 -12.29 -2.28
C LYS A 128 -3.57 -10.81 -2.20
N GLN A 129 -2.94 -10.27 -3.25
CA GLN A 129 -2.61 -8.84 -3.30
C GLN A 129 -3.84 -7.95 -3.40
N LYS A 130 -4.84 -8.34 -4.19
CA LYS A 130 -6.14 -7.64 -4.25
C LYS A 130 -6.81 -7.61 -2.87
N ILE A 131 -6.82 -8.70 -2.11
CA ILE A 131 -7.36 -8.70 -0.74
C ILE A 131 -6.60 -7.72 0.16
N ALA A 132 -5.28 -7.68 0.06
CA ALA A 132 -4.46 -6.75 0.84
C ALA A 132 -4.72 -5.28 0.45
N LEU A 133 -4.93 -5.01 -0.84
CA LEU A 133 -5.31 -3.71 -1.34
C LEU A 133 -6.73 -3.32 -0.88
N ALA A 134 -7.72 -4.21 -0.97
CA ALA A 134 -9.05 -3.99 -0.41
C ALA A 134 -8.98 -3.66 1.08
N ARG A 135 -8.18 -4.40 1.85
CA ARG A 135 -7.93 -4.15 3.27
C ARG A 135 -7.41 -2.72 3.50
N ALA A 136 -6.51 -2.22 2.67
CA ALA A 136 -6.05 -0.85 2.76
C ALA A 136 -7.18 0.16 2.43
N LEU A 137 -7.89 -0.04 1.31
CA LEU A 137 -8.92 0.88 0.80
C LEU A 137 -10.16 0.99 1.70
N VAL A 138 -10.57 -0.10 2.36
CA VAL A 138 -11.71 -0.12 3.31
C VAL A 138 -11.53 0.90 4.43
N ARG A 139 -10.28 1.25 4.78
CA ARG A 139 -9.98 2.23 5.84
C ARG A 139 -10.10 3.69 5.38
N SER A 140 -10.39 3.94 4.11
CA SER A 140 -10.59 5.27 3.52
C SER A 140 -9.56 6.30 3.98
N ARG A 141 -8.29 5.97 3.73
CA ARG A 141 -7.16 6.79 4.15
C ARG A 141 -6.75 7.76 3.05
N ASP A 142 -6.03 8.76 3.50
CA ASP A 142 -5.60 9.90 2.70
C ASP A 142 -4.37 9.62 1.85
N ILE A 143 -3.55 8.69 2.32
CA ILE A 143 -2.26 8.29 1.77
C ILE A 143 -2.15 6.77 1.97
N TYR A 144 -1.58 6.08 1.00
CA TYR A 144 -1.33 4.64 1.03
C TYR A 144 0.15 4.36 0.76
N LEU A 145 0.68 3.30 1.38
CA LEU A 145 2.05 2.85 1.19
C LEU A 145 2.04 1.46 0.55
N PHE A 146 2.78 1.29 -0.53
CA PHE A 146 2.87 0.04 -1.29
C PHE A 146 4.32 -0.45 -1.33
N ASP A 147 4.63 -1.51 -0.59
CA ASP A 147 5.99 -2.05 -0.49
C ASP A 147 6.09 -3.22 -1.46
N GLU A 148 6.54 -2.95 -2.69
CA GLU A 148 6.75 -3.95 -3.74
C GLU A 148 5.52 -4.81 -4.04
N ILE A 149 4.34 -4.17 -4.10
CA ILE A 149 3.03 -4.83 -4.17
C ILE A 149 2.89 -5.82 -5.34
N SER A 150 3.69 -5.68 -6.39
CA SER A 150 3.62 -6.54 -7.59
C SER A 150 4.82 -7.47 -7.79
N ALA A 151 5.84 -7.42 -6.92
CA ALA A 151 7.15 -8.05 -7.20
C ALA A 151 7.15 -9.59 -7.18
N ASN A 152 6.20 -10.23 -6.49
CA ASN A 152 6.07 -11.69 -6.43
C ASN A 152 5.05 -12.27 -7.42
N LEU A 153 4.55 -11.44 -8.34
CA LEU A 153 3.54 -11.84 -9.32
C LEU A 153 4.18 -12.13 -10.68
N ASP A 154 3.53 -12.96 -11.48
CA ASP A 154 3.88 -13.05 -12.90
C ASP A 154 3.64 -11.71 -13.62
N LYS A 155 4.20 -11.59 -14.82
CA LYS A 155 4.18 -10.34 -15.59
C LYS A 155 2.77 -9.81 -15.85
N GLU A 156 1.79 -10.68 -16.08
CA GLU A 156 0.43 -10.25 -16.40
C GLU A 156 -0.30 -9.77 -15.13
N ASN A 157 -0.22 -10.55 -14.04
CA ASN A 157 -0.77 -10.14 -12.75
C ASN A 157 -0.11 -8.85 -12.21
N SER A 158 1.21 -8.70 -12.35
CA SER A 158 1.91 -7.48 -11.98
C SER A 158 1.39 -6.26 -12.75
N ARG A 159 1.23 -6.38 -14.07
CA ARG A 159 0.68 -5.33 -14.93
C ARG A 159 -0.74 -4.95 -14.52
N GLN A 160 -1.59 -5.93 -14.23
CA GLN A 160 -2.97 -5.70 -13.79
C GLN A 160 -3.03 -4.96 -12.44
N ILE A 161 -2.23 -5.36 -11.46
CA ILE A 161 -2.15 -4.67 -10.16
C ILE A 161 -1.69 -3.22 -10.33
N HIS A 162 -0.67 -2.96 -11.14
CA HIS A 162 -0.21 -1.59 -11.38
C HIS A 162 -1.28 -0.73 -12.07
N ASN A 163 -1.89 -1.22 -13.15
CA ASN A 163 -2.95 -0.46 -13.84
C ASN A 163 -4.06 -0.08 -12.88
N LEU A 164 -4.51 -1.06 -12.08
CA LEU A 164 -5.52 -0.87 -11.07
C LEU A 164 -5.12 0.17 -10.03
N LEU A 165 -3.87 0.14 -9.56
CA LEU A 165 -3.34 1.12 -8.61
C LEU A 165 -3.38 2.55 -9.19
N PHE A 166 -3.13 2.72 -10.49
CA PHE A 166 -3.20 4.00 -11.19
C PHE A 166 -4.62 4.46 -11.55
N ASP A 167 -5.57 3.54 -11.64
CA ASP A 167 -6.99 3.83 -11.87
C ASP A 167 -7.71 4.27 -10.58
N LEU A 168 -7.11 4.02 -9.41
CA LEU A 168 -7.62 4.50 -8.13
C LEU A 168 -7.37 6.00 -7.94
N ASP A 169 -8.40 6.70 -7.45
CA ASP A 169 -8.31 8.09 -7.02
C ASP A 169 -7.75 8.19 -5.58
N ILE A 170 -6.48 7.81 -5.43
CA ILE A 170 -5.75 7.82 -4.16
C ILE A 170 -4.37 8.47 -4.30
N SER A 171 -3.87 9.03 -3.19
CA SER A 171 -2.46 9.43 -3.10
C SER A 171 -1.63 8.30 -2.49
N PHE A 172 -0.49 7.98 -3.07
CA PHE A 172 0.31 6.86 -2.59
C PHE A 172 1.81 7.05 -2.78
N ILE A 173 2.57 6.30 -1.99
CA ILE A 173 4.00 6.11 -2.14
C ILE A 173 4.25 4.62 -2.36
N GLU A 174 4.94 4.29 -3.44
CA GLU A 174 5.32 2.92 -3.78
C GLU A 174 6.84 2.77 -3.66
N ILE A 175 7.29 1.61 -3.16
CA ILE A 175 8.67 1.17 -3.23
C ILE A 175 8.80 0.11 -4.32
N ALA A 176 9.84 0.22 -5.14
CA ALA A 176 10.23 -0.82 -6.09
C ALA A 176 11.77 -0.97 -6.18
N HIS A 177 12.25 -2.20 -6.37
CA HIS A 177 13.66 -2.48 -6.65
C HIS A 177 14.07 -2.20 -8.10
N HIS A 178 13.20 -2.52 -9.05
CA HIS A 178 13.42 -2.32 -10.48
C HIS A 178 12.12 -1.77 -11.07
N TYR A 179 12.16 -0.54 -11.55
CA TYR A 179 11.00 0.08 -12.15
C TYR A 179 11.41 0.94 -13.34
N ASP A 180 10.52 1.02 -14.33
CA ASP A 180 10.70 1.89 -15.47
C ASP A 180 10.55 3.35 -15.05
N VAL A 181 11.68 4.03 -14.85
CA VAL A 181 11.73 5.46 -14.51
C VAL A 181 11.08 6.36 -15.57
N SER A 182 10.80 5.83 -16.77
CA SER A 182 10.08 6.56 -17.81
C SER A 182 8.56 6.57 -17.64
N ASP A 183 8.02 5.83 -16.66
CA ASP A 183 6.58 5.81 -16.41
C ASP A 183 6.05 7.20 -16.00
N ASN A 184 5.21 7.76 -16.86
CA ASN A 184 4.63 9.09 -16.69
C ASN A 184 3.41 9.14 -15.78
N ARG A 185 2.99 8.00 -15.24
CA ARG A 185 1.87 7.93 -14.28
C ARG A 185 2.26 8.35 -12.87
N TYR A 186 3.56 8.31 -12.52
CA TYR A 186 4.07 8.87 -11.26
C TYR A 186 4.24 10.38 -11.37
N THR A 187 3.83 11.08 -10.31
CA THR A 187 4.04 12.54 -10.19
C THR A 187 5.50 12.86 -9.94
N ASN A 188 6.18 12.06 -9.12
CA ASN A 188 7.61 12.20 -8.85
C ASN A 188 8.25 10.84 -8.59
N ILE A 189 9.55 10.76 -8.87
CA ILE A 189 10.36 9.58 -8.59
C ILE A 189 11.56 10.03 -7.75
N TYR A 190 11.83 9.31 -6.67
CA TYR A 190 12.96 9.55 -5.80
C TYR A 190 13.85 8.31 -5.69
N SER A 191 15.17 8.51 -5.64
CA SER A 191 16.12 7.49 -5.23
C SER A 191 16.49 7.66 -3.76
N LEU A 192 16.48 6.56 -3.00
CA LEU A 192 16.95 6.53 -1.62
C LEU A 192 18.36 5.92 -1.57
N GLU A 193 19.34 6.78 -1.29
CA GLU A 193 20.77 6.43 -1.28
C GLU A 193 21.46 7.06 -0.07
N ASN A 194 22.21 6.26 0.70
CA ASN A 194 22.95 6.72 1.88
C ASN A 194 22.11 7.55 2.87
N GLY A 195 20.82 7.21 3.01
CA GLY A 195 19.89 7.91 3.90
C GLY A 195 19.33 9.23 3.39
N GLN A 196 19.62 9.58 2.13
CA GLN A 196 19.15 10.78 1.45
C GLN A 196 18.14 10.41 0.36
N LEU A 197 17.13 11.25 0.21
CA LEU A 197 16.11 11.11 -0.83
C LEU A 197 16.40 12.13 -1.95
N ASN A 198 16.76 11.65 -3.13
CA ASN A 198 17.11 12.50 -4.27
C ASN A 198 16.03 12.40 -5.34
N GLN A 199 15.54 13.53 -5.85
CA GLN A 199 14.55 13.53 -6.92
C GLN A 199 15.20 13.15 -8.25
N VAL A 200 14.65 12.14 -8.91
CA VAL A 200 15.04 11.66 -10.24
C VAL A 200 14.16 12.29 -11.31
N LYS A 201 12.87 12.50 -10.97
CA LYS A 201 11.83 13.08 -11.82
C LYS A 201 10.87 13.90 -10.97
#